data_AF-A0A6T9E696-F1
#
_entry.id   AF-A0A6T9E696-F1
#
_cell.length_a   1.000
_cell.length_b   1.000
_cell.length_c   1.000
_cell.angle_alpha   90.00
_cell.angle_beta   90.00
_cell.angle_gamma   90.00
#
_symmetry.space_group_name_H-M   'P 1'
#
loop_
_entity.id
_entity.type
_entity.pdbx_description
1 polymer ?
#
loop_
_entity_poly.entity_id
_entity_poly.type
_entity_poly.pdbx_seq_one_letter_code
_entity_poly.pdbx_strand_id
1 'polypeptide(L)'
;MHSPTGDSARMYTELDPNGTLRDKSWRAEAAWLIFQLNAACSALLTVCPSADLRQSPGLNPLEWTIGHVAFTFDMLIAQPLRLPTPGVIVAPRSAQQPAAAEGKPFGGGGSSPRDGGSGDSGTSQPPPPLLRTQAWTVYDSMRVSGAERWAMKEAGSLPDARPYLDQVAQMAAELVRVQADEEGMVAPVLSYLVLYTIVHTLWHAEDLVHTRHVNALPPPPPAATIAMVNGGLARRAIYAAGQLAAAVFVVMEGRDVRVPGGTFYIGAELDPDVPLVFDCEKWSHPIELAPFHISRHCVTNAEFADFVAAGAYQDETLWGFEGVRWLRSTGARHPWHWVPTEGARCGHMLRWFDATLAMPEAQPVSHVTWFEAEAYCNWAGRRLPTEAEWEAACCGVPGVGGTLAPHKARTFAWRDGGITEARANVGLRHASLLDVDALPEGDSAWGVRQMIGNVWEWTSSTFYPFPGFVIDYPYREQSAPWFGTNKVARGGCFATPDLVVRGDYRSFYHPSSRRELAIGFRTCAL
;
A
#
# COMPACT_ATOMS: atom_id res chain seq x y z
N MET A 1 25.91 -6.97 33.96
CA MET A 1 25.79 -5.50 34.09
C MET A 1 26.84 -4.83 33.22
N HIS A 2 26.50 -4.59 31.96
CA HIS A 2 27.16 -3.60 31.11
C HIS A 2 26.05 -2.70 30.58
N SER A 3 26.20 -1.39 30.80
CA SER A 3 25.22 -0.37 30.46
C SER A 3 25.03 -0.33 28.93
N PRO A 4 23.79 -0.40 28.40
CA PRO A 4 23.53 -0.38 26.97
C PRO A 4 23.37 1.06 26.49
N THR A 5 24.46 1.82 26.34
CA THR A 5 24.35 3.21 25.86
C THR A 5 25.41 3.63 24.83
N GLY A 6 26.43 2.80 24.55
CA GLY A 6 27.52 3.16 23.61
C GLY A 6 27.46 2.53 22.22
N ASP A 7 27.14 1.23 22.13
CA ASP A 7 27.30 0.45 20.87
C ASP A 7 26.13 0.60 19.90
N SER A 8 24.90 0.70 20.39
CA SER A 8 23.70 0.87 19.56
C SER A 8 23.69 2.23 18.83
N ALA A 9 24.10 3.32 19.51
CA ALA A 9 24.23 4.64 18.89
C ALA A 9 25.33 4.70 17.82
N ARG A 10 26.44 3.97 18.00
CA ARG A 10 27.49 3.80 16.98
C ARG A 10 27.01 2.99 15.78
N MET A 11 26.29 1.89 16.04
CA MET A 11 25.74 1.01 15.00
C MET A 11 24.88 1.80 14.01
N TYR A 12 23.92 2.61 14.47
CA TYR A 12 23.04 3.36 13.56
C TYR A 12 23.70 4.55 12.86
N THR A 13 24.70 5.19 13.48
CA THR A 13 25.44 6.29 12.86
C THR A 13 26.32 5.82 11.70
N GLU A 14 26.84 4.59 11.76
CA GLU A 14 27.58 3.96 10.65
C GLU A 14 26.66 3.41 9.55
N LEU A 15 25.43 3.01 9.90
CA LEU A 15 24.46 2.43 8.96
C LEU A 15 23.82 3.44 8.03
N ASP A 16 23.60 4.67 8.52
CA ASP A 16 22.89 5.71 7.81
C ASP A 16 23.81 6.92 7.57
N PRO A 17 24.58 6.89 6.47
CA PRO A 17 25.58 7.92 6.18
C PRO A 17 24.98 9.32 5.97
N ASN A 18 23.68 9.40 5.68
CA ASN A 18 22.96 10.64 5.43
C ASN A 18 22.22 11.17 6.68
N GLY A 19 22.19 10.41 7.77
CA GLY A 19 21.50 10.80 9.01
C GLY A 19 19.96 10.80 8.92
N THR A 20 19.38 10.14 7.91
CA THR A 20 17.92 9.99 7.71
C THR A 20 17.18 9.20 8.78
N LEU A 21 17.89 8.41 9.59
CA LEU A 21 17.36 7.66 10.72
C LEU A 21 17.49 8.42 12.04
N ARG A 22 18.19 9.58 12.05
CA ARG A 22 18.36 10.40 13.26
C ARG A 22 17.09 11.12 13.69
N ASP A 23 16.17 11.30 12.74
CA ASP A 23 14.85 11.89 12.99
C ASP A 23 13.86 10.91 13.66
N LYS A 24 14.20 9.62 13.72
CA LYS A 24 13.35 8.59 14.34
C LYS A 24 13.48 8.67 15.85
N SER A 25 12.41 9.11 16.50
CA SER A 25 12.33 9.24 17.97
C SER A 25 11.34 8.28 18.62
N TRP A 26 10.40 7.73 17.86
CA TRP A 26 9.36 6.85 18.40
C TRP A 26 9.93 5.49 18.82
N ARG A 27 9.52 5.00 19.99
CA ARG A 27 9.94 3.70 20.56
C ARG A 27 8.72 2.82 20.77
N ALA A 28 8.87 1.53 20.51
CA ALA A 28 7.81 0.56 20.70
C ALA A 28 8.11 -0.43 21.83
N GLU A 29 7.06 -0.91 22.48
CA GLU A 29 7.15 -2.09 23.35
C GLU A 29 7.49 -3.33 22.51
N ALA A 30 8.48 -4.10 22.94
CA ALA A 30 8.94 -5.30 22.24
C ALA A 30 7.82 -6.33 22.04
N ALA A 31 7.01 -6.55 23.09
CA ALA A 31 5.86 -7.46 23.04
C ALA A 31 4.84 -7.04 21.97
N TRP A 32 4.57 -5.74 21.86
CA TRP A 32 3.67 -5.19 20.86
C TRP A 32 4.22 -5.37 19.44
N LEU A 33 5.51 -5.05 19.20
CA LEU A 33 6.12 -5.24 17.88
C LEU A 33 6.11 -6.69 17.42
N ILE A 34 6.47 -7.62 18.31
CA ILE A 34 6.46 -9.06 18.01
C ILE A 34 5.04 -9.54 17.70
N PHE A 35 4.05 -9.05 18.45
CA PHE A 35 2.65 -9.37 18.17
C PHE A 35 2.24 -8.88 16.78
N GLN A 36 2.52 -7.62 16.43
CA GLN A 36 2.18 -7.06 15.11
C GLN A 36 2.90 -7.78 13.96
N LEU A 37 4.17 -8.15 14.17
CA LEU A 37 4.95 -8.92 13.20
C LEU A 37 4.30 -10.27 12.88
N ASN A 38 3.96 -11.03 13.92
CA ASN A 38 3.32 -12.33 13.74
C ASN A 38 1.92 -12.18 13.11
N ALA A 39 1.16 -11.16 13.53
CA ALA A 39 -0.16 -10.87 12.97
C ALA A 39 -0.08 -10.53 11.47
N ALA A 40 0.89 -9.71 11.06
CA ALA A 40 1.07 -9.33 9.65
C ALA A 40 1.46 -10.52 8.76
N CYS A 41 2.39 -11.37 9.22
CA CYS A 41 2.77 -12.58 8.49
C CYS A 41 1.58 -13.55 8.37
N SER A 42 0.82 -13.72 9.46
CA SER A 42 -0.41 -14.54 9.46
C SER A 42 -1.46 -13.99 8.49
N ALA A 43 -1.70 -12.68 8.50
CA ALA A 43 -2.64 -12.02 7.60
C ALA A 43 -2.27 -12.24 6.14
N LEU A 44 -0.99 -12.04 5.76
CA LEU A 44 -0.49 -12.30 4.41
C LEU A 44 -0.82 -13.72 3.94
N LEU A 45 -0.56 -14.73 4.78
CA LEU A 45 -0.80 -16.14 4.47
C LEU A 45 -2.29 -16.51 4.47
N THR A 46 -3.12 -15.79 5.23
CA THR A 46 -4.56 -16.06 5.36
C THR A 46 -5.38 -15.39 4.26
N VAL A 47 -4.97 -14.21 3.78
CA VAL A 47 -5.65 -13.50 2.69
C VAL A 47 -5.69 -14.36 1.44
N CYS A 48 -4.61 -15.09 1.12
CA CYS A 48 -4.58 -15.88 -0.11
C CYS A 48 -3.96 -17.27 0.04
N PRO A 49 -4.73 -18.28 0.48
CA PRO A 49 -4.26 -19.67 0.48
C PRO A 49 -4.50 -20.40 -0.85
N SER A 50 -5.03 -19.72 -1.88
CA SER A 50 -5.55 -20.39 -3.08
C SER A 50 -4.45 -20.67 -4.11
N ALA A 51 -4.34 -21.94 -4.51
CA ALA A 51 -3.56 -22.38 -5.65
C ALA A 51 -4.18 -21.96 -7.01
N ASP A 52 -5.39 -21.39 -6.99
CA ASP A 52 -6.15 -21.01 -8.19
C ASP A 52 -5.82 -19.61 -8.72
N LEU A 53 -4.89 -18.89 -8.07
CA LEU A 53 -4.42 -17.59 -8.55
C LEU A 53 -3.84 -17.72 -9.97
N ARG A 54 -4.42 -16.96 -10.90
CA ARG A 54 -3.96 -16.89 -12.29
C ARG A 54 -3.23 -15.59 -12.56
N GLN A 55 -2.42 -15.62 -13.61
CA GLN A 55 -1.72 -14.45 -14.09
C GLN A 55 -2.68 -13.28 -14.30
N SER A 56 -2.36 -12.15 -13.69
CA SER A 56 -3.10 -10.90 -13.82
C SER A 56 -2.11 -9.75 -13.97
N PRO A 57 -2.22 -8.91 -15.01
CA PRO A 57 -1.29 -7.82 -15.22
C PRO A 57 -1.15 -6.91 -14.00
N GLY A 58 0.11 -6.66 -13.62
CA GLY A 58 0.58 -5.84 -12.49
C GLY A 58 0.50 -6.48 -11.10
N LEU A 59 -0.23 -7.58 -10.96
CA LEU A 59 -0.27 -8.37 -9.73
C LEU A 59 0.81 -9.46 -9.72
N ASN A 60 1.16 -9.94 -8.53
CA ASN A 60 2.24 -10.91 -8.32
C ASN A 60 1.71 -12.33 -8.02
N PRO A 61 2.43 -13.38 -8.43
CA PRO A 61 2.18 -14.73 -7.93
C PRO A 61 2.35 -14.78 -6.41
N LEU A 62 1.50 -15.54 -5.71
CA LEU A 62 1.56 -15.66 -4.25
C LEU A 62 2.93 -16.13 -3.74
N GLU A 63 3.51 -17.15 -4.35
CA GLU A 63 4.83 -17.67 -3.94
C GLU A 63 5.91 -16.60 -4.09
N TRP A 64 5.81 -15.77 -5.12
CA TRP A 64 6.72 -14.66 -5.31
C TRP A 64 6.51 -13.58 -4.25
N THR A 65 5.26 -13.20 -3.98
CA THR A 65 4.91 -12.20 -2.95
C THR A 65 5.44 -12.61 -1.57
N ILE A 66 5.26 -13.87 -1.16
CA ILE A 66 5.76 -14.39 0.12
C ILE A 66 7.28 -14.26 0.20
N GLY A 67 8.00 -14.66 -0.86
CA GLY A 67 9.46 -14.54 -0.91
C GLY A 67 9.97 -13.12 -1.00
N HIS A 68 9.23 -12.22 -1.66
CA HIS A 68 9.54 -10.79 -1.72
C HIS A 68 9.36 -10.10 -0.36
N VAL A 69 8.29 -10.41 0.36
CA VAL A 69 8.13 -9.97 1.74
C VAL A 69 9.31 -10.47 2.57
N ALA A 70 9.64 -11.76 2.51
CA ALA A 70 10.78 -12.32 3.25
C ALA A 70 12.12 -11.66 2.89
N PHE A 71 12.36 -11.39 1.60
CA PHE A 71 13.54 -10.68 1.12
C PHE A 71 13.62 -9.25 1.65
N THR A 72 12.49 -8.58 1.84
CA THR A 72 12.44 -7.23 2.41
C THR A 72 12.90 -7.22 3.87
N PHE A 73 12.60 -8.26 4.66
CA PHE A 73 13.19 -8.40 6.01
C PHE A 73 14.71 -8.49 5.97
N ASP A 74 15.27 -9.24 5.03
CA ASP A 74 16.72 -9.32 4.90
C ASP A 74 17.32 -7.98 4.51
N MET A 75 16.72 -7.27 3.56
CA MET A 75 17.19 -5.95 3.11
C MET A 75 17.09 -4.88 4.20
N LEU A 76 16.00 -4.86 4.98
CA LEU A 76 15.75 -3.82 5.99
C LEU A 76 16.40 -4.11 7.34
N ILE A 77 16.56 -5.39 7.71
CA ILE A 77 17.00 -5.80 9.04
C ILE A 77 18.33 -6.57 8.97
N ALA A 78 18.38 -7.68 8.24
CA ALA A 78 19.54 -8.59 8.32
C ALA A 78 20.83 -7.98 7.73
N GLN A 79 20.74 -7.44 6.52
CA GLN A 79 21.90 -6.91 5.79
C GLN A 79 22.47 -5.66 6.46
N PRO A 80 21.67 -4.64 6.85
CA PRO A 80 22.21 -3.47 7.54
C PRO A 80 22.87 -3.89 8.86
N LEU A 81 22.20 -4.71 9.68
CA LEU A 81 22.71 -5.10 10.98
C LEU A 81 23.80 -6.18 10.92
N ARG A 82 24.23 -6.59 9.72
CA ARG A 82 25.22 -7.66 9.47
C ARG A 82 24.92 -8.93 10.26
N LEU A 83 23.64 -9.24 10.41
CA LEU A 83 23.23 -10.47 11.07
C LEU A 83 23.70 -11.65 10.23
N PRO A 84 24.11 -12.75 10.86
CA PRO A 84 24.43 -13.96 10.12
C PRO A 84 23.26 -14.29 9.22
N THR A 85 23.56 -14.86 8.08
CA THR A 85 22.56 -15.26 7.09
C THR A 85 22.28 -16.75 7.29
N PRO A 86 21.26 -17.18 8.05
CA PRO A 86 20.83 -18.56 8.00
C PRO A 86 20.55 -18.95 6.55
N GLY A 87 21.17 -20.01 6.06
CA GLY A 87 20.76 -20.59 4.79
C GLY A 87 19.29 -20.94 4.86
N VAL A 88 18.56 -20.78 3.75
CA VAL A 88 17.28 -21.48 3.58
C VAL A 88 17.67 -22.95 3.55
N ILE A 89 17.60 -23.63 4.70
CA ILE A 89 17.88 -25.06 4.77
C ILE A 89 16.72 -25.75 4.06
N VAL A 90 16.88 -26.03 2.76
CA VAL A 90 16.25 -27.21 2.18
C VAL A 90 17.32 -28.29 2.21
N ALA A 91 17.24 -29.17 3.20
CA ALA A 91 18.04 -30.39 3.27
C ALA A 91 17.07 -31.58 3.50
N PRO A 92 17.48 -32.82 3.20
CA PRO A 92 17.31 -33.46 1.91
C PRO A 92 16.28 -34.61 1.97
N ARG A 93 15.73 -35.04 0.83
CA ARG A 93 15.28 -36.44 0.75
C ARG A 93 16.52 -37.33 0.60
N SER A 94 16.69 -38.27 1.52
CA SER A 94 17.68 -39.36 1.49
C SER A 94 17.54 -40.19 0.19
N ALA A 95 18.53 -40.90 -0.36
CA ALA A 95 19.83 -41.40 0.11
C ALA A 95 20.77 -41.64 -1.09
N GLN A 96 22.04 -41.98 -0.77
CA GLN A 96 23.10 -42.56 -1.61
C GLN A 96 24.03 -41.60 -2.38
N GLN A 97 25.17 -41.33 -1.75
CA GLN A 97 26.45 -41.17 -2.47
C GLN A 97 26.82 -42.49 -3.18
N PRO A 98 27.65 -42.42 -4.23
CA PRO A 98 29.01 -42.90 -3.99
C PRO A 98 30.12 -41.98 -4.51
N ALA A 99 31.16 -41.96 -3.67
CA ALA A 99 32.59 -41.77 -3.88
C ALA A 99 33.13 -41.10 -5.16
N ALA A 100 33.95 -40.08 -4.92
CA ALA A 100 34.97 -39.59 -5.84
C ALA A 100 36.07 -40.63 -6.10
N ALA A 101 36.64 -40.59 -7.32
CA ALA A 101 38.05 -40.89 -7.55
C ALA A 101 38.55 -40.12 -8.79
N GLU A 102 39.72 -39.52 -8.63
CA GLU A 102 40.42 -38.62 -9.55
C GLU A 102 41.05 -39.33 -10.75
N GLY A 103 41.33 -38.58 -11.83
CA GLY A 103 42.27 -39.00 -12.89
C GLY A 103 42.13 -38.24 -14.22
N LYS A 104 42.89 -37.16 -14.41
CA LYS A 104 43.19 -36.48 -15.71
C LYS A 104 44.20 -37.32 -16.55
N PRO A 105 44.63 -36.95 -17.80
CA PRO A 105 44.02 -36.19 -18.92
C PRO A 105 44.32 -36.79 -20.35
N PHE A 106 43.86 -36.08 -21.41
CA PHE A 106 44.27 -36.10 -22.86
C PHE A 106 43.65 -37.09 -23.87
N GLY A 107 43.18 -36.53 -25.01
CA GLY A 107 43.47 -37.06 -26.36
C GLY A 107 42.31 -37.45 -27.29
N GLY A 108 41.97 -36.56 -28.24
CA GLY A 108 41.73 -36.83 -29.68
C GLY A 108 40.72 -37.89 -30.18
N GLY A 109 39.70 -37.42 -30.91
CA GLY A 109 39.37 -37.92 -32.26
C GLY A 109 38.45 -39.14 -32.45
N GLY A 110 37.22 -38.87 -32.92
CA GLY A 110 36.63 -39.55 -34.08
C GLY A 110 35.83 -40.86 -33.92
N SER A 111 34.62 -40.83 -34.49
CA SER A 111 33.79 -41.93 -35.06
C SER A 111 32.74 -42.65 -34.18
N SER A 112 31.47 -42.48 -34.60
CA SER A 112 30.27 -43.34 -34.43
C SER A 112 30.43 -44.68 -35.17
N PRO A 113 29.65 -45.78 -34.93
CA PRO A 113 28.16 -45.78 -34.85
C PRO A 113 27.42 -46.85 -33.98
N ARG A 114 26.12 -46.57 -33.73
CA ARG A 114 24.92 -47.46 -33.53
C ARG A 114 24.99 -48.59 -32.46
N ASP A 115 23.96 -48.99 -31.70
CA ASP A 115 22.49 -48.87 -31.73
C ASP A 115 21.93 -49.14 -30.31
N GLY A 116 20.69 -48.69 -30.03
CA GLY A 116 19.76 -49.39 -29.14
C GLY A 116 19.48 -48.78 -27.75
N GLY A 117 18.21 -48.51 -27.45
CA GLY A 117 17.71 -48.43 -26.08
C GLY A 117 16.75 -47.29 -25.80
N SER A 118 15.47 -47.63 -25.76
CA SER A 118 14.30 -46.85 -25.36
C SER A 118 14.31 -46.32 -23.92
N GLY A 119 13.66 -45.15 -23.73
CA GLY A 119 12.98 -44.75 -22.50
C GLY A 119 13.84 -44.00 -21.47
N ASP A 120 13.51 -42.75 -21.16
CA ASP A 120 12.65 -42.43 -20.00
C ASP A 120 12.64 -40.90 -19.76
N SER A 121 11.48 -40.44 -19.31
CA SER A 121 11.13 -39.17 -18.69
C SER A 121 12.24 -38.14 -18.43
N GLY A 122 12.13 -37.00 -19.11
CA GLY A 122 12.67 -35.74 -18.63
C GLY A 122 11.99 -35.36 -17.31
N THR A 123 12.57 -35.79 -16.20
CA THR A 123 12.24 -35.25 -14.88
C THR A 123 12.95 -33.90 -14.75
N SER A 124 12.17 -32.81 -14.78
CA SER A 124 12.66 -31.50 -14.38
C SER A 124 13.08 -31.60 -12.92
N GLN A 125 14.38 -31.65 -12.64
CA GLN A 125 14.84 -31.48 -11.27
C GLN A 125 14.38 -30.10 -10.78
N PRO A 126 13.76 -30.00 -9.59
CA PRO A 126 13.39 -28.71 -9.03
C PRO A 126 14.67 -27.88 -8.84
N PRO A 127 14.59 -26.55 -9.01
CA PRO A 127 15.75 -25.68 -8.84
C PRO A 127 16.34 -25.82 -7.42
N PRO A 128 17.67 -25.67 -7.26
CA PRO A 128 18.31 -25.72 -5.95
C PRO A 128 17.77 -24.60 -5.04
N PRO A 129 17.80 -24.80 -3.70
CA PRO A 129 17.31 -23.80 -2.75
C PRO A 129 18.13 -22.50 -2.84
N LEU A 130 17.44 -21.37 -2.85
CA LEU A 130 18.07 -20.05 -2.84
C LEU A 130 18.64 -19.75 -1.46
N LEU A 131 19.93 -19.41 -1.39
CA LEU A 131 20.49 -18.76 -0.21
C LEU A 131 19.94 -17.33 -0.12
N ARG A 132 19.70 -16.82 1.09
CA ARG A 132 19.25 -15.42 1.30
C ARG A 132 20.14 -14.38 0.61
N THR A 133 21.45 -14.63 0.49
CA THR A 133 22.39 -13.76 -0.25
C THR A 133 22.16 -13.72 -1.76
N GLN A 134 21.40 -14.67 -2.30
CA GLN A 134 20.99 -14.75 -3.70
C GLN A 134 19.49 -14.47 -3.87
N ALA A 135 18.72 -14.26 -2.80
CA ALA A 135 17.27 -14.03 -2.87
C ALA A 135 16.92 -12.83 -3.78
N TRP A 136 17.80 -11.83 -3.87
CA TRP A 136 17.62 -10.68 -4.75
C TRP A 136 17.52 -11.04 -6.24
N THR A 137 18.05 -12.19 -6.69
CA THR A 137 17.95 -12.60 -8.11
C THR A 137 16.54 -13.01 -8.48
N VAL A 138 15.69 -13.31 -7.49
CA VAL A 138 14.32 -13.76 -7.69
C VAL A 138 13.32 -12.76 -7.13
N TYR A 139 13.60 -12.18 -5.96
CA TYR A 139 12.61 -11.46 -5.15
C TYR A 139 12.83 -9.94 -5.08
N ASP A 140 13.84 -9.39 -5.76
CA ASP A 140 14.02 -7.94 -5.88
C ASP A 140 13.00 -7.38 -6.88
N SER A 141 12.05 -6.58 -6.40
CA SER A 141 10.95 -6.02 -7.19
C SER A 141 11.42 -5.05 -8.28
N MET A 142 12.61 -4.47 -8.14
CA MET A 142 13.19 -3.53 -9.09
C MET A 142 13.99 -4.23 -10.19
N ARG A 143 14.43 -5.46 -9.95
CA ARG A 143 15.22 -6.26 -10.91
C ARG A 143 14.40 -7.29 -11.66
N VAL A 144 13.35 -7.82 -11.03
CA VAL A 144 12.53 -8.88 -11.61
C VAL A 144 11.17 -8.30 -11.98
N SER A 145 10.92 -8.19 -13.28
CA SER A 145 9.66 -7.67 -13.83
C SER A 145 8.47 -8.58 -13.54
N GLY A 146 7.25 -8.02 -13.56
CA GLY A 146 6.03 -8.81 -13.36
C GLY A 146 5.92 -10.00 -14.32
N ALA A 147 6.31 -9.83 -15.59
CA ALA A 147 6.30 -10.91 -16.57
C ALA A 147 7.25 -12.06 -16.20
N GLU A 148 8.46 -11.75 -15.72
CA GLU A 148 9.42 -12.75 -15.26
C GLU A 148 8.92 -13.50 -14.02
N ARG A 149 8.24 -12.80 -13.08
CA ARG A 149 7.62 -13.42 -11.90
C ARG A 149 6.63 -14.50 -12.29
N TRP A 150 5.74 -14.19 -13.24
CA TRP A 150 4.74 -15.15 -13.74
C TRP A 150 5.36 -16.27 -14.57
N ALA A 151 6.36 -15.97 -15.41
CA ALA A 151 7.08 -17.00 -16.16
C ALA A 151 7.74 -18.03 -15.23
N MET A 152 8.34 -17.59 -14.11
CA MET A 152 8.90 -18.48 -13.10
C MET A 152 7.82 -19.33 -12.40
N LYS A 153 6.64 -18.75 -12.14
CA LYS A 153 5.49 -19.49 -11.57
C LYS A 153 5.03 -20.60 -12.52
N GLU A 154 4.85 -20.29 -13.79
CA GLU A 154 4.41 -21.22 -14.83
C GLU A 154 5.42 -22.35 -15.08
N ALA A 155 6.71 -22.02 -15.04
CA ALA A 155 7.80 -23.00 -15.15
C ALA A 155 7.96 -23.87 -13.90
N GLY A 156 7.25 -23.59 -12.80
CA GLY A 156 7.42 -24.28 -11.52
C GLY A 156 8.77 -24.00 -10.86
N SER A 157 9.44 -22.90 -11.22
CA SER A 157 10.78 -22.56 -10.73
C SER A 157 10.77 -21.62 -9.52
N LEU A 158 9.61 -21.11 -9.11
CA LEU A 158 9.48 -20.37 -7.85
C LEU A 158 9.56 -21.34 -6.66
N PRO A 159 10.53 -21.18 -5.74
CA PRO A 159 10.63 -22.06 -4.60
C PRO A 159 9.54 -21.75 -3.57
N ASP A 160 9.30 -22.72 -2.68
CA ASP A 160 8.43 -22.51 -1.53
C ASP A 160 9.06 -21.53 -0.54
N ALA A 161 8.51 -20.31 -0.47
CA ALA A 161 9.07 -19.22 0.32
C ALA A 161 8.54 -19.13 1.76
N ARG A 162 7.61 -19.99 2.18
CA ARG A 162 7.06 -19.94 3.56
C ARG A 162 8.13 -20.21 4.62
N PRO A 163 9.00 -21.25 4.47
CA PRO A 163 10.11 -21.45 5.40
C PRO A 163 11.07 -20.26 5.48
N TYR A 164 11.25 -19.54 4.37
CA TYR A 164 12.07 -18.34 4.33
C TYR A 164 11.42 -17.20 5.13
N LEU A 165 10.13 -16.94 4.92
CA LEU A 165 9.35 -15.97 5.69
C LEU A 165 9.38 -16.26 7.20
N ASP A 166 9.13 -17.52 7.59
CA ASP A 166 9.14 -17.93 9.00
C ASP A 166 10.50 -17.65 9.66
N GLN A 167 11.59 -17.95 8.96
CA GLN A 167 12.94 -17.79 9.49
C GLN A 167 13.34 -16.31 9.64
N VAL A 168 12.95 -15.43 8.71
CA VAL A 168 13.24 -13.99 8.83
C VAL A 168 12.34 -13.33 9.89
N ALA A 169 11.08 -13.75 10.01
CA ALA A 169 10.17 -13.27 11.03
C ALA A 169 10.63 -13.68 12.44
N GLN A 170 11.06 -14.93 12.62
CA GLN A 170 11.64 -15.40 13.90
C GLN A 170 12.92 -14.64 14.25
N MET A 171 13.80 -14.41 13.28
CA MET A 171 15.01 -13.61 13.48
C MET A 171 14.68 -12.18 13.90
N ALA A 172 13.74 -11.51 13.23
CA ALA A 172 13.32 -10.16 13.59
C ALA A 172 12.67 -10.11 14.98
N ALA A 173 11.82 -11.09 15.33
CA ALA A 173 11.22 -11.20 16.64
C ALA A 173 12.28 -11.40 17.74
N GLU A 174 13.28 -12.26 17.50
CA GLU A 174 14.34 -12.50 18.46
C GLU A 174 15.26 -11.29 18.63
N LEU A 175 15.59 -10.60 17.53
CA LEU A 175 16.31 -9.34 17.57
C LEU A 175 15.57 -8.31 18.43
N VAL A 176 14.25 -8.17 18.25
CA VAL A 176 13.41 -7.29 19.07
C VAL A 176 13.46 -7.67 20.55
N ARG A 177 13.42 -8.97 20.90
CA ARG A 177 13.52 -9.44 22.30
C ARG A 177 14.87 -9.09 22.92
N VAL A 178 15.96 -9.37 22.19
CA VAL A 178 17.33 -9.19 22.71
C VAL A 178 17.71 -7.71 22.81
N GLN A 179 17.15 -6.85 21.97
CA GLN A 179 17.44 -5.41 21.94
C GLN A 179 16.49 -4.57 22.80
N ALA A 180 15.50 -5.18 23.45
CA ALA A 180 14.64 -4.49 24.40
C ALA A 180 15.43 -4.10 25.66
N ASP A 181 15.19 -2.90 26.19
CA ASP A 181 15.75 -2.48 27.48
C ASP A 181 15.01 -3.11 28.68
N GLU A 182 15.38 -2.69 29.90
CA GLU A 182 14.80 -3.22 31.14
C GLU A 182 13.30 -2.90 31.25
N GLU A 183 12.84 -1.83 30.60
CA GLU A 183 11.43 -1.44 30.47
C GLU A 183 10.69 -2.17 29.33
N GLY A 184 11.38 -3.04 28.57
CA GLY A 184 10.82 -3.77 27.45
C GLY A 184 10.64 -2.92 26.18
N MET A 185 11.32 -1.78 26.11
CA MET A 185 11.23 -0.82 25.01
C MET A 185 12.37 -0.98 24.01
N VAL A 186 12.05 -0.89 22.72
CA VAL A 186 13.01 -1.02 21.63
C VAL A 186 13.56 0.36 21.23
N ALA A 187 14.83 0.41 20.82
CA ALA A 187 15.44 1.65 20.34
C ALA A 187 14.75 2.17 19.05
N PRO A 188 14.63 3.50 18.84
CA PRO A 188 13.80 4.06 17.79
C PRO A 188 14.07 3.54 16.38
N VAL A 189 15.34 3.41 16.01
CA VAL A 189 15.72 2.95 14.67
C VAL A 189 15.29 1.50 14.43
N LEU A 190 15.49 0.61 15.41
CA LEU A 190 15.03 -0.77 15.28
C LEU A 190 13.51 -0.86 15.29
N SER A 191 12.83 -0.05 16.12
CA SER A 191 11.36 0.06 16.09
C SER A 191 10.87 0.46 14.70
N TYR A 192 11.49 1.47 14.09
CA TYR A 192 11.17 1.94 12.73
C TYR A 192 11.39 0.84 11.68
N LEU A 193 12.56 0.19 11.66
CA LEU A 193 12.89 -0.83 10.65
C LEU A 193 11.95 -2.05 10.74
N VAL A 194 11.66 -2.53 11.95
CA VAL A 194 10.71 -3.65 12.14
C VAL A 194 9.30 -3.21 11.75
N LEU A 195 8.87 -2.01 12.16
CA LEU A 195 7.55 -1.50 11.79
C LEU A 195 7.41 -1.32 10.28
N TYR A 196 8.48 -0.92 9.60
CA TYR A 196 8.52 -0.85 8.15
C TYR A 196 8.29 -2.23 7.53
N THR A 197 9.00 -3.27 8.00
CA THR A 197 8.79 -4.64 7.48
C THR A 197 7.37 -5.14 7.71
N ILE A 198 6.75 -4.77 8.84
CA ILE A 198 5.34 -5.07 9.15
C ILE A 198 4.45 -4.38 8.12
N VAL A 199 4.58 -3.06 7.95
CA VAL A 199 3.75 -2.29 7.01
C VAL A 199 3.93 -2.79 5.58
N HIS A 200 5.16 -3.06 5.15
CA HIS A 200 5.43 -3.62 3.84
C HIS A 200 4.74 -4.97 3.63
N THR A 201 4.77 -5.84 4.65
CA THR A 201 4.03 -7.11 4.63
C THR A 201 2.53 -6.88 4.43
N LEU A 202 1.97 -5.88 5.12
CA LEU A 202 0.54 -5.57 5.05
C LEU A 202 0.13 -4.91 3.72
N TRP A 203 1.00 -4.13 3.06
CA TRP A 203 0.76 -3.67 1.69
C TRP A 203 0.64 -4.84 0.72
N HIS A 204 1.53 -5.83 0.81
CA HIS A 204 1.41 -7.04 -0.01
C HIS A 204 0.19 -7.89 0.36
N ALA A 205 -0.30 -7.81 1.59
CA ALA A 205 -1.58 -8.40 1.95
C ALA A 205 -2.75 -7.68 1.25
N GLU A 206 -2.77 -6.34 1.21
CA GLU A 206 -3.72 -5.54 0.42
C GLU A 206 -3.67 -5.90 -1.09
N ASP A 207 -2.47 -6.00 -1.67
CA ASP A 207 -2.29 -6.42 -3.07
C ASP A 207 -2.89 -7.81 -3.34
N LEU A 208 -2.76 -8.74 -2.39
CA LEU A 208 -3.35 -10.08 -2.50
C LEU A 208 -4.89 -10.05 -2.42
N VAL A 209 -5.49 -9.12 -1.67
CA VAL A 209 -6.95 -8.90 -1.70
C VAL A 209 -7.39 -8.49 -3.10
N HIS A 210 -6.72 -7.50 -3.67
CA HIS A 210 -7.02 -7.03 -5.02
C HIS A 210 -6.76 -8.11 -6.06
N THR A 211 -5.72 -8.93 -5.85
CA THR A 211 -5.44 -10.09 -6.70
C THR A 211 -6.61 -11.08 -6.72
N ARG A 212 -7.19 -11.39 -5.56
CA ARG A 212 -8.39 -12.24 -5.48
C ARG A 212 -9.58 -11.62 -6.19
N HIS A 213 -9.79 -10.33 -5.98
CA HIS A 213 -10.88 -9.59 -6.61
C HIS A 213 -10.77 -9.63 -8.14
N VAL A 214 -9.58 -9.37 -8.69
CA VAL A 214 -9.31 -9.46 -10.13
C VAL A 214 -9.60 -10.86 -10.66
N ASN A 215 -9.14 -11.90 -9.96
CA ASN A 215 -9.30 -13.31 -10.34
C ASN A 215 -10.71 -13.89 -10.11
N ALA A 216 -11.67 -13.07 -9.66
CA ALA A 216 -13.03 -13.51 -9.34
C ALA A 216 -13.07 -14.66 -8.31
N LEU A 217 -12.14 -14.62 -7.35
CA LEU A 217 -12.14 -15.52 -6.19
C LEU A 217 -13.01 -14.94 -5.08
N PRO A 218 -13.51 -15.77 -4.14
CA PRO A 218 -14.26 -15.29 -2.98
C PRO A 218 -13.52 -14.21 -2.20
N PRO A 219 -14.23 -13.28 -1.54
CA PRO A 219 -13.60 -12.33 -0.64
C PRO A 219 -12.74 -13.05 0.41
N PRO A 220 -11.67 -12.42 0.92
CA PRO A 220 -10.89 -12.97 2.02
C PRO A 220 -11.81 -13.37 3.18
N PRO A 221 -11.53 -14.49 3.89
CA PRO A 221 -12.35 -14.89 5.03
C PRO A 221 -12.28 -13.80 6.12
N PRO A 222 -13.30 -13.67 7.00
CA PRO A 222 -13.26 -12.69 8.10
C PRO A 222 -12.01 -12.81 8.99
N ALA A 223 -11.45 -14.02 9.11
CA ALA A 223 -10.20 -14.26 9.83
C ALA A 223 -8.96 -13.63 9.18
N ALA A 224 -9.01 -13.26 7.89
CA ALA A 224 -7.95 -12.57 7.15
C ALA A 224 -7.93 -11.05 7.38
N THR A 225 -8.60 -10.58 8.44
CA THR A 225 -8.62 -9.16 8.81
C THR A 225 -7.19 -8.63 8.88
N ILE A 226 -6.89 -7.61 8.07
CA ILE A 226 -5.60 -6.87 8.08
C ILE A 226 -5.65 -5.74 9.13
N ALA A 227 -6.80 -5.58 9.79
CA ALA A 227 -7.00 -4.61 10.83
C ALA A 227 -6.28 -5.01 12.12
N MET A 228 -5.66 -4.02 12.76
CA MET A 228 -4.92 -4.22 13.99
C MET A 228 -5.79 -4.75 15.14
N VAL A 229 -5.19 -5.59 15.99
CA VAL A 229 -5.62 -5.72 17.40
C VAL A 229 -5.13 -4.49 18.15
N ASN A 230 -6.09 -3.71 18.67
CA ASN A 230 -5.90 -2.47 19.42
C ASN A 230 -4.76 -2.57 20.44
N GLY A 231 -3.76 -1.69 20.32
CA GLY A 231 -2.71 -1.63 21.33
C GLY A 231 -1.77 -0.41 21.33
N GLY A 232 -2.00 0.65 20.55
CA GLY A 232 -1.04 1.78 20.64
C GLY A 232 -1.30 3.04 19.84
N LEU A 233 -1.99 3.00 18.68
CA LEU A 233 -2.29 4.21 17.89
C LEU A 233 -3.26 5.19 18.60
N ALA A 234 -3.79 4.82 19.76
CA ALA A 234 -4.65 5.64 20.60
C ALA A 234 -3.90 6.56 21.60
N ARG A 235 -2.66 6.98 21.29
CA ARG A 235 -1.89 7.89 22.15
C ARG A 235 -1.95 9.38 21.76
N ARG A 236 -2.94 9.82 20.97
CA ARG A 236 -3.32 11.24 21.03
C ARG A 236 -4.16 11.52 22.27
N ALA A 237 -3.46 11.77 23.37
CA ALA A 237 -3.96 12.46 24.55
C ALA A 237 -3.09 13.70 24.81
N ILE A 238 -3.71 14.87 24.61
CA ILE A 238 -3.37 16.18 25.21
C ILE A 238 -2.21 16.95 24.58
N TYR A 239 -2.53 18.01 23.82
CA TYR A 239 -2.00 19.36 24.11
C TYR A 239 -3.06 20.44 23.85
N ALA A 240 -3.22 21.31 24.85
CA ALA A 240 -3.96 22.56 24.92
C ALA A 240 -5.46 22.54 24.56
N ALA A 241 -6.26 22.21 25.57
CA ALA A 241 -7.58 22.80 25.75
C ALA A 241 -7.46 24.34 25.83
N GLY A 242 -7.52 25.00 24.68
CA GLY A 242 -7.90 26.39 24.53
C GLY A 242 -9.29 26.42 23.92
N GLN A 243 -10.26 26.96 24.65
CA GLN A 243 -11.64 27.12 24.21
C GLN A 243 -11.73 27.79 22.83
N LEU A 244 -12.08 27.02 21.81
CA LEU A 244 -12.84 27.51 20.66
C LEU A 244 -14.04 26.60 20.49
N ALA A 245 -14.94 26.64 21.48
CA ALA A 245 -16.35 26.38 21.26
C ALA A 245 -16.93 27.58 20.48
N ALA A 246 -16.48 27.77 19.25
CA ALA A 246 -17.29 28.46 18.26
C ALA A 246 -17.99 27.34 17.50
N ALA A 247 -19.32 27.35 17.47
CA ALA A 247 -20.07 26.59 16.50
C ALA A 247 -19.56 27.02 15.12
N VAL A 248 -18.66 26.23 14.54
CA VAL A 248 -18.22 26.44 13.17
C VAL A 248 -19.42 26.07 12.33
N PHE A 249 -20.08 27.08 11.78
CA PHE A 249 -21.09 26.86 10.76
C PHE A 249 -20.39 26.19 9.58
N VAL A 250 -20.52 24.87 9.46
CA VAL A 250 -20.23 24.18 8.21
C VAL A 250 -21.22 24.75 7.20
N VAL A 251 -20.73 25.63 6.33
CA VAL A 251 -21.54 26.16 5.23
C VAL A 251 -21.57 25.07 4.16
N MET A 252 -22.62 24.26 4.21
CA MET A 252 -22.95 23.33 3.14
C MET A 252 -23.61 24.11 2.01
N GLU A 253 -22.96 24.20 0.85
CA GLU A 253 -23.55 24.74 -0.36
C GLU A 253 -23.96 23.57 -1.26
N GLY A 254 -25.08 22.92 -0.93
CA GLY A 254 -25.54 21.72 -1.63
C GLY A 254 -24.62 20.52 -1.39
N ARG A 255 -24.06 19.94 -2.47
CA ARG A 255 -23.18 18.75 -2.42
C ARG A 255 -21.74 19.05 -1.98
N ASP A 256 -21.34 20.32 -2.02
CA ASP A 256 -19.96 20.71 -1.76
C ASP A 256 -19.82 21.43 -0.41
N VAL A 257 -18.61 21.32 0.13
CA VAL A 257 -18.15 21.93 1.37
C VAL A 257 -17.12 23.00 1.03
N ARG A 258 -17.28 24.20 1.57
CA ARG A 258 -16.29 25.27 1.44
C ARG A 258 -15.14 25.08 2.42
N VAL A 259 -13.91 24.97 1.91
CA VAL A 259 -12.69 25.05 2.71
C VAL A 259 -12.08 26.44 2.49
N PRO A 260 -11.91 27.25 3.56
CA PRO A 260 -11.25 28.55 3.42
C PRO A 260 -9.82 28.42 2.91
N GLY A 261 -9.33 29.46 2.24
CA GLY A 261 -7.93 29.56 1.86
C GLY A 261 -7.03 30.03 3.00
N GLY A 262 -5.74 30.06 2.71
CA GLY A 262 -4.66 30.52 3.59
C GLY A 262 -3.39 29.70 3.41
N THR A 263 -2.35 30.08 4.14
CA THR A 263 -1.15 29.26 4.30
C THR A 263 -1.53 27.95 5.00
N PHE A 264 -1.14 26.82 4.43
CA PHE A 264 -1.32 25.48 5.00
C PHE A 264 0.00 24.72 4.96
N TYR A 265 0.29 23.96 6.00
CA TYR A 265 1.50 23.15 6.10
C TYR A 265 1.17 21.70 5.71
N ILE A 266 1.54 21.34 4.49
CA ILE A 266 1.35 20.00 3.92
C ILE A 266 2.54 19.10 4.25
N GLY A 267 2.27 17.81 4.50
CA GLY A 267 3.28 16.80 4.78
C GLY A 267 3.49 16.57 6.26
N ALA A 268 4.14 15.47 6.62
CA ALA A 268 4.27 15.03 8.01
C ALA A 268 5.05 16.06 8.85
N GLU A 269 4.56 16.32 10.05
CA GLU A 269 5.27 17.10 11.07
C GLU A 269 6.13 16.15 11.92
N LEU A 270 7.21 16.66 12.51
CA LEU A 270 8.02 15.88 13.43
C LEU A 270 7.24 15.65 14.73
N ASP A 271 6.59 14.50 14.83
CA ASP A 271 5.77 14.09 15.97
C ASP A 271 6.35 12.79 16.56
N PRO A 272 6.81 12.79 17.82
CA PRO A 272 7.40 11.60 18.43
C PRO A 272 6.38 10.49 18.69
N ASP A 273 5.08 10.77 18.62
CA ASP A 273 4.01 9.78 18.79
C ASP A 273 3.56 9.16 17.46
N VAL A 274 4.01 9.69 16.31
CA VAL A 274 3.76 9.07 15.01
C VAL A 274 4.79 7.98 14.75
N PRO A 275 4.38 6.71 14.65
CA PRO A 275 5.32 5.60 14.67
C PRO A 275 6.05 5.39 13.34
N LEU A 276 5.47 5.84 12.23
CA LEU A 276 6.02 5.65 10.88
C LEU A 276 5.66 6.82 9.96
N VAL A 277 6.70 7.50 9.47
CA VAL A 277 6.63 8.53 8.42
C VAL A 277 7.58 8.12 7.30
N PHE A 278 7.05 8.04 6.07
CA PHE A 278 7.81 7.71 4.87
C PHE A 278 8.52 8.93 4.30
N ASP A 279 9.60 8.70 3.55
CA ASP A 279 10.47 9.78 3.05
C ASP A 279 9.70 10.80 2.19
N CYS A 280 8.73 10.35 1.39
CA CYS A 280 7.93 11.20 0.52
C CYS A 280 6.96 12.10 1.29
N GLU A 281 6.66 11.81 2.55
CA GLU A 281 5.79 12.64 3.38
C GLU A 281 6.57 13.75 4.09
N LYS A 282 7.90 13.66 4.13
CA LYS A 282 8.77 14.54 4.89
C LYS A 282 9.22 15.77 4.07
N TRP A 283 9.42 16.93 4.68
CA TRP A 283 8.81 17.38 5.93
C TRP A 283 7.76 18.43 5.62
N SER A 284 6.91 18.67 6.61
CA SER A 284 5.89 19.69 6.57
C SER A 284 6.46 21.03 6.07
N HIS A 285 5.82 21.60 5.06
CA HIS A 285 6.24 22.86 4.43
C HIS A 285 5.01 23.69 4.02
N PRO A 286 5.12 25.02 4.00
CA PRO A 286 3.99 25.89 3.70
C PRO A 286 3.63 25.85 2.22
N ILE A 287 2.33 25.84 1.93
CA ILE A 287 1.72 26.10 0.64
C ILE A 287 0.60 27.11 0.80
N GLU A 288 0.42 28.00 -0.18
CA GLU A 288 -0.72 28.91 -0.21
C GLU A 288 -1.89 28.25 -0.93
N LEU A 289 -3.01 28.09 -0.22
CA LEU A 289 -4.25 27.57 -0.78
C LEU A 289 -5.26 28.70 -0.99
N ALA A 290 -5.79 28.80 -2.21
CA ALA A 290 -7.00 29.59 -2.44
C ALA A 290 -8.21 28.89 -1.78
N PRO A 291 -9.27 29.62 -1.39
CA PRO A 291 -10.51 28.98 -0.97
C PRO A 291 -11.06 28.08 -2.07
N PHE A 292 -11.55 26.90 -1.71
CA PHE A 292 -12.08 25.93 -2.67
C PHE A 292 -13.35 25.25 -2.13
N HIS A 293 -14.12 24.68 -3.05
CA HIS A 293 -15.28 23.86 -2.72
C HIS A 293 -15.00 22.43 -3.13
N ILE A 294 -15.07 21.50 -2.19
CA ILE A 294 -14.84 20.07 -2.40
C ILE A 294 -16.11 19.30 -2.11
N SER A 295 -16.40 18.29 -2.93
CA SER A 295 -17.57 17.44 -2.72
C SER A 295 -17.47 16.70 -1.39
N ARG A 296 -18.57 16.70 -0.65
CA ARG A 296 -18.68 16.04 0.65
C ARG A 296 -18.30 14.55 0.57
N HIS A 297 -18.69 13.93 -0.53
CA HIS A 297 -18.54 12.51 -0.80
C HIS A 297 -17.66 12.27 -2.04
N CYS A 298 -17.13 11.06 -2.15
CA CYS A 298 -16.63 10.53 -3.42
C CYS A 298 -17.75 10.46 -4.46
N VAL A 299 -17.36 10.46 -5.74
CA VAL A 299 -18.29 10.22 -6.84
C VAL A 299 -18.88 8.82 -6.70
N THR A 300 -20.21 8.73 -6.80
CA THR A 300 -20.95 7.47 -6.64
C THR A 300 -21.03 6.67 -7.93
N ASN A 301 -21.37 5.37 -7.83
CA ASN A 301 -21.66 4.55 -9.00
C ASN A 301 -22.82 5.10 -9.83
N ALA A 302 -23.85 5.68 -9.19
CA ALA A 302 -24.95 6.32 -9.91
C ALA A 302 -24.49 7.53 -10.74
N GLU A 303 -23.74 8.45 -10.12
CA GLU A 303 -23.20 9.61 -10.83
C GLU A 303 -22.27 9.20 -11.98
N PHE A 304 -21.43 8.18 -11.77
CA PHE A 304 -20.54 7.69 -12.82
C PHE A 304 -21.31 6.93 -13.92
N ALA A 305 -22.45 6.32 -13.60
CA ALA A 305 -23.32 5.71 -14.61
C ALA A 305 -23.92 6.75 -15.55
N ASP A 306 -24.26 7.94 -15.05
CA ASP A 306 -24.72 9.06 -15.90
C ASP A 306 -23.63 9.50 -16.89
N PHE A 307 -22.37 9.56 -16.45
CA PHE A 307 -21.20 9.81 -17.30
C PHE A 307 -21.05 8.75 -18.41
N VAL A 308 -21.17 7.47 -18.06
CA VAL A 308 -21.13 6.37 -19.03
C VAL A 308 -22.29 6.46 -20.02
N ALA A 309 -23.52 6.70 -19.53
CA ALA A 309 -24.73 6.78 -20.33
C ALA A 309 -24.74 7.98 -21.29
N ALA A 310 -24.06 9.07 -20.93
CA ALA A 310 -23.87 10.24 -21.78
C ALA A 310 -22.93 10.01 -22.98
N GLY A 311 -22.35 8.81 -23.11
CA GLY A 311 -21.42 8.48 -24.20
C GLY A 311 -20.02 9.05 -23.98
N ALA A 312 -19.63 9.33 -22.73
CA ALA A 312 -18.37 10.02 -22.46
C ALA A 312 -17.11 9.19 -22.78
N TYR A 313 -17.21 7.85 -22.81
CA TYR A 313 -16.13 6.98 -23.30
C TYR A 313 -15.96 7.00 -24.83
N GLN A 314 -16.87 7.66 -25.55
CA GLN A 314 -16.82 7.86 -26.99
C GLN A 314 -16.45 9.30 -27.36
N ASP A 315 -16.59 10.23 -26.42
CA ASP A 315 -16.24 11.63 -26.60
C ASP A 315 -14.80 11.90 -26.13
N GLU A 316 -13.85 11.79 -27.05
CA GLU A 316 -12.43 12.06 -26.78
C GLU A 316 -12.15 13.51 -26.36
N THR A 317 -13.07 14.46 -26.56
CA THR A 317 -12.87 15.86 -26.15
C THR A 317 -12.87 16.05 -24.63
N LEU A 318 -13.42 15.06 -23.90
CA LEU A 318 -13.43 15.05 -22.44
C LEU A 318 -12.09 14.58 -21.84
N TRP A 319 -11.18 14.03 -22.63
CA TRP A 319 -10.00 13.33 -22.14
C TRP A 319 -8.72 14.10 -22.44
N GLY A 320 -7.78 14.14 -21.49
CA GLY A 320 -6.42 14.58 -21.76
C GLY A 320 -5.71 13.69 -22.78
N PHE A 321 -4.60 14.16 -23.36
CA PHE A 321 -3.87 13.45 -24.42
C PHE A 321 -3.50 12.01 -24.05
N GLU A 322 -2.91 11.79 -22.86
CA GLU A 322 -2.57 10.45 -22.38
C GLU A 322 -3.82 9.61 -22.07
N GLY A 323 -4.92 10.25 -21.65
CA GLY A 323 -6.22 9.61 -21.46
C GLY A 323 -6.80 9.08 -22.77
N VAL A 324 -6.75 9.87 -23.86
CA VAL A 324 -7.15 9.41 -25.21
C VAL A 324 -6.29 8.23 -25.67
N ARG A 325 -4.98 8.28 -25.46
CA ARG A 325 -4.08 7.16 -25.81
C ARG A 325 -4.45 5.89 -25.04
N TRP A 326 -4.66 6.01 -23.73
CA TRP A 326 -5.11 4.91 -22.90
C TRP A 326 -6.46 4.35 -23.36
N LEU A 327 -7.46 5.22 -23.58
CA LEU A 327 -8.80 4.85 -24.02
C LEU A 327 -8.78 4.08 -25.35
N ARG A 328 -8.03 4.56 -26.35
CA ARG A 328 -7.85 3.89 -27.65
C ARG A 328 -7.12 2.56 -27.52
N SER A 329 -6.06 2.51 -26.71
CA SER A 329 -5.26 1.29 -26.54
C SER A 329 -6.00 0.17 -25.81
N THR A 330 -6.90 0.52 -24.90
CA THR A 330 -7.64 -0.44 -24.07
C THR A 330 -9.04 -0.75 -24.60
N GLY A 331 -9.61 0.15 -25.40
CA GLY A 331 -11.00 0.04 -25.85
C GLY A 331 -12.03 0.13 -24.71
N ALA A 332 -11.65 0.69 -23.55
CA ALA A 332 -12.50 0.76 -22.37
C ALA A 332 -13.81 1.51 -22.67
N ARG A 333 -14.91 1.05 -22.08
CA ARG A 333 -16.26 1.64 -22.25
C ARG A 333 -16.99 1.90 -20.91
N HIS A 334 -16.44 1.38 -19.82
CA HIS A 334 -16.95 1.46 -18.47
C HIS A 334 -15.81 1.07 -17.49
N PRO A 335 -16.00 1.27 -16.16
CA PRO A 335 -15.07 0.80 -15.14
C PRO A 335 -14.83 -0.71 -15.21
N TRP A 336 -13.67 -1.17 -14.74
CA TRP A 336 -13.15 -2.52 -15.01
C TRP A 336 -14.08 -3.66 -14.54
N HIS A 337 -14.70 -3.51 -13.38
CA HIS A 337 -15.54 -4.53 -12.78
C HIS A 337 -17.03 -4.41 -13.14
N TRP A 338 -17.40 -3.45 -13.98
CA TRP A 338 -18.78 -3.31 -14.44
C TRP A 338 -19.06 -4.34 -15.55
N VAL A 339 -20.17 -5.04 -15.44
CA VAL A 339 -20.59 -6.11 -16.35
C VAL A 339 -21.82 -5.63 -17.11
N PRO A 340 -21.74 -5.39 -18.44
CA PRO A 340 -22.92 -5.06 -19.24
C PRO A 340 -24.01 -6.12 -19.06
N THR A 341 -25.20 -5.70 -18.67
CA THR A 341 -26.31 -6.61 -18.35
C THR A 341 -27.62 -6.02 -18.86
N GLU A 342 -28.27 -6.72 -19.79
CA GLU A 342 -29.58 -6.34 -20.31
C GLU A 342 -30.63 -6.33 -19.18
N GLY A 343 -31.44 -5.28 -19.13
CA GLY A 343 -32.45 -5.10 -18.09
C GLY A 343 -31.93 -4.55 -16.75
N ALA A 344 -30.61 -4.38 -16.57
CA ALA A 344 -30.08 -3.66 -15.41
C ALA A 344 -30.41 -2.16 -15.53
N ARG A 345 -30.70 -1.50 -14.40
CA ARG A 345 -31.15 -0.10 -14.35
C ARG A 345 -30.20 0.87 -15.07
N CYS A 346 -28.90 0.75 -14.85
CA CYS A 346 -27.86 1.54 -15.52
C CYS A 346 -27.19 0.79 -16.69
N GLY A 347 -27.78 -0.31 -17.17
CA GLY A 347 -27.21 -1.18 -18.19
C GLY A 347 -26.03 -2.05 -17.71
N HIS A 348 -25.65 -1.97 -16.42
CA HIS A 348 -24.52 -2.70 -15.86
C HIS A 348 -24.84 -3.29 -14.48
N MET A 349 -24.22 -4.42 -14.17
CA MET A 349 -24.07 -4.97 -12.83
C MET A 349 -22.62 -4.78 -12.35
N LEU A 350 -22.36 -4.95 -11.05
CA LEU A 350 -21.00 -4.88 -10.50
C LEU A 350 -20.49 -6.28 -10.16
N ARG A 351 -19.32 -6.67 -10.68
CA ARG A 351 -18.61 -7.86 -10.21
C ARG A 351 -17.75 -7.51 -8.99
N TRP A 352 -18.19 -7.96 -7.82
CA TRP A 352 -17.44 -7.83 -6.57
C TRP A 352 -16.93 -9.22 -6.15
N PHE A 353 -15.62 -9.42 -6.18
CA PHE A 353 -15.00 -10.74 -6.01
C PHE A 353 -15.60 -11.78 -6.98
N ASP A 354 -16.08 -12.91 -6.46
CA ASP A 354 -16.77 -14.00 -7.16
C ASP A 354 -18.27 -13.75 -7.34
N ALA A 355 -18.81 -12.66 -6.79
CA ALA A 355 -20.22 -12.31 -6.87
C ALA A 355 -20.49 -11.26 -7.97
N THR A 356 -21.67 -11.37 -8.59
CA THR A 356 -22.22 -10.33 -9.46
C THR A 356 -23.43 -9.71 -8.77
N LEU A 357 -23.35 -8.43 -8.48
CA LEU A 357 -24.31 -7.68 -7.68
C LEU A 357 -25.10 -6.72 -8.57
N ALA A 358 -26.37 -6.47 -8.22
CA ALA A 358 -27.05 -5.29 -8.72
C ALA A 358 -26.21 -4.04 -8.37
N MET A 359 -26.17 -3.05 -9.27
CA MET A 359 -25.28 -1.90 -9.11
C MET A 359 -25.55 -1.20 -7.76
N PRO A 360 -24.57 -1.14 -6.83
CA PRO A 360 -24.73 -0.43 -5.57
C PRO A 360 -24.56 1.07 -5.83
N GLU A 361 -25.66 1.73 -6.19
CA GLU A 361 -25.69 3.10 -6.69
C GLU A 361 -25.07 4.14 -5.76
N ALA A 362 -25.23 3.98 -4.44
CA ALA A 362 -24.74 4.90 -3.42
C ALA A 362 -23.30 4.62 -2.95
N GLN A 363 -22.68 3.53 -3.39
CA GLN A 363 -21.27 3.28 -3.12
C GLN A 363 -20.38 4.14 -4.01
N PRO A 364 -19.16 4.50 -3.57
CA PRO A 364 -18.23 5.22 -4.42
C PRO A 364 -17.90 4.38 -5.66
N VAL A 365 -17.75 5.06 -6.81
CA VAL A 365 -17.14 4.43 -7.97
C VAL A 365 -15.72 4.02 -7.61
N SER A 366 -15.34 2.82 -8.04
CA SER A 366 -14.03 2.24 -7.77
C SER A 366 -13.48 1.58 -9.02
N HIS A 367 -12.18 1.26 -9.00
CA HIS A 367 -11.47 0.65 -10.11
C HIS A 367 -11.56 1.49 -11.39
N VAL A 368 -11.34 2.80 -11.22
CA VAL A 368 -11.21 3.78 -12.29
C VAL A 368 -9.79 4.33 -12.33
N THR A 369 -9.29 4.56 -13.53
CA THR A 369 -8.00 5.22 -13.77
C THR A 369 -8.07 6.70 -13.40
N TRP A 370 -6.90 7.31 -13.26
CA TRP A 370 -6.81 8.77 -13.14
C TRP A 370 -7.39 9.47 -14.38
N PHE A 371 -7.22 8.87 -15.57
CA PHE A 371 -7.78 9.40 -16.82
C PHE A 371 -9.32 9.39 -16.84
N GLU A 372 -9.94 8.31 -16.37
CA GLU A 372 -11.39 8.23 -16.21
C GLU A 372 -11.90 9.28 -15.20
N ALA A 373 -11.16 9.47 -14.10
CA ALA A 373 -11.49 10.48 -13.08
C ALA A 373 -11.38 11.93 -13.62
N GLU A 374 -10.32 12.23 -14.39
CA GLU A 374 -10.15 13.51 -15.09
C GLU A 374 -11.28 13.75 -16.10
N ALA A 375 -11.58 12.76 -16.95
CA ALA A 375 -12.62 12.88 -17.97
C ALA A 375 -14.02 13.08 -17.37
N TYR A 376 -14.32 12.38 -16.27
CA TYR A 376 -15.54 12.62 -15.50
C TYR A 376 -15.60 14.06 -15.01
N CYS A 377 -14.51 14.59 -14.46
CA CYS A 377 -14.46 15.97 -13.97
C CYS A 377 -14.72 16.96 -15.12
N ASN A 378 -14.11 16.76 -16.29
CA ASN A 378 -14.33 17.62 -17.45
C ASN A 378 -15.80 17.58 -17.90
N TRP A 379 -16.41 16.40 -17.95
CA TRP A 379 -17.83 16.23 -18.28
C TRP A 379 -18.75 16.92 -17.27
N ALA A 380 -18.45 16.77 -15.98
CA ALA A 380 -19.25 17.34 -14.89
C ALA A 380 -19.01 18.85 -14.66
N GLY A 381 -18.12 19.49 -15.43
CA GLY A 381 -17.71 20.88 -15.22
C GLY A 381 -17.01 21.09 -13.87
N ARG A 382 -16.10 20.18 -13.53
CA ARG A 382 -15.40 20.07 -12.24
C ARG A 382 -13.91 19.76 -12.44
N ARG A 383 -13.18 19.59 -11.34
CA ARG A 383 -11.77 19.16 -11.34
C ARG A 383 -11.48 18.19 -10.20
N LEU A 384 -10.36 17.46 -10.29
CA LEU A 384 -9.82 16.72 -9.16
C LEU A 384 -9.19 17.70 -8.13
N PRO A 385 -9.27 17.41 -6.82
CA PRO A 385 -8.50 18.14 -5.81
C PRO A 385 -7.01 17.93 -6.04
N THR A 386 -6.19 18.92 -5.73
CA THR A 386 -4.74 18.71 -5.51
C THR A 386 -4.54 17.90 -4.22
N GLU A 387 -3.36 17.29 -4.05
CA GLU A 387 -3.05 16.58 -2.79
C GLU A 387 -3.05 17.52 -1.57
N ALA A 388 -2.73 18.81 -1.77
CA ALA A 388 -2.77 19.82 -0.73
C ALA A 388 -4.20 20.20 -0.32
N GLU A 389 -5.09 20.41 -1.29
CA GLU A 389 -6.51 20.64 -1.03
C GLU A 389 -7.14 19.43 -0.34
N TRP A 390 -6.78 18.22 -0.76
CA TRP A 390 -7.25 16.99 -0.14
C TRP A 390 -6.80 16.88 1.33
N GLU A 391 -5.51 17.14 1.61
CA GLU A 391 -4.97 17.09 2.98
C GLU A 391 -5.59 18.18 3.87
N ALA A 392 -5.80 19.39 3.34
CA ALA A 392 -6.48 20.47 4.03
C ALA A 392 -7.95 20.14 4.34
N ALA A 393 -8.65 19.51 3.39
CA ALA A 393 -10.02 19.03 3.59
C ALA A 393 -10.09 17.84 4.58
N CYS A 394 -9.02 17.08 4.74
CA CYS A 394 -8.94 15.97 5.68
C CYS A 394 -8.59 16.46 7.10
N CYS A 395 -7.41 17.05 7.26
CA CYS A 395 -6.79 17.33 8.57
C CYS A 395 -6.73 18.82 8.92
N GLY A 396 -7.05 19.70 7.98
CA GLY A 396 -7.16 21.13 8.23
C GLY A 396 -8.29 21.45 9.20
N VAL A 397 -8.13 22.56 9.92
CA VAL A 397 -9.14 23.07 10.85
C VAL A 397 -9.36 24.57 10.65
N PRO A 398 -10.51 25.11 11.08
CA PRO A 398 -10.75 26.55 11.08
C PRO A 398 -9.69 27.31 11.87
N GLY A 399 -9.12 28.34 11.23
CA GLY A 399 -8.21 29.31 11.82
C GLY A 399 -8.93 30.58 12.30
N VAL A 400 -8.13 31.56 12.73
CA VAL A 400 -8.63 32.86 13.18
C VAL A 400 -9.24 33.63 12.01
N GLY A 401 -10.38 34.28 12.24
CA GLY A 401 -11.02 35.11 11.21
C GLY A 401 -11.64 34.33 10.05
N GLY A 402 -11.90 33.02 10.22
CA GLY A 402 -12.54 32.19 9.20
C GLY A 402 -11.60 31.73 8.08
N THR A 403 -10.28 31.78 8.29
CA THR A 403 -9.28 31.22 7.39
C THR A 403 -9.03 29.73 7.68
N LEU A 404 -8.19 29.09 6.86
CA LEU A 404 -7.58 27.81 7.21
C LEU A 404 -6.51 28.04 8.27
N ALA A 405 -6.45 27.17 9.30
CA ALA A 405 -5.33 27.18 10.23
C ALA A 405 -4.05 26.68 9.53
N PRO A 406 -2.87 27.28 9.80
CA PRO A 406 -1.65 26.88 9.12
C PRO A 406 -1.24 25.43 9.37
N HIS A 407 -1.37 24.95 10.60
CA HIS A 407 -0.95 23.60 10.99
C HIS A 407 -2.14 22.67 11.19
N LYS A 408 -1.91 21.40 10.91
CA LYS A 408 -2.87 20.32 11.14
C LYS A 408 -3.06 20.12 12.64
N ALA A 409 -4.31 20.00 13.08
CA ALA A 409 -4.61 19.64 14.48
C ALA A 409 -4.94 18.15 14.63
N ARG A 410 -4.95 17.37 13.54
CA ARG A 410 -5.53 16.02 13.47
C ARG A 410 -4.63 15.08 12.64
N THR A 411 -4.48 13.83 13.09
CA THR A 411 -3.79 12.75 12.34
C THR A 411 -4.70 12.11 11.29
N PHE A 412 -6.00 12.03 11.60
CA PHE A 412 -7.07 11.55 10.73
C PHE A 412 -8.01 12.73 10.39
N ALA A 413 -9.17 12.42 9.79
CA ALA A 413 -10.20 13.42 9.52
C ALA A 413 -10.89 13.93 10.81
N TRP A 414 -11.13 13.03 11.77
CA TRP A 414 -11.76 13.34 13.05
C TRP A 414 -10.75 13.84 14.10
N ARG A 415 -11.27 14.48 15.16
CA ARG A 415 -10.45 15.19 16.15
C ARG A 415 -9.62 14.25 17.05
N ASP A 416 -10.28 13.31 17.72
CA ASP A 416 -9.68 12.50 18.80
C ASP A 416 -10.02 11.01 18.68
N GLY A 417 -9.12 10.17 19.18
CA GLY A 417 -9.25 8.70 19.19
C GLY A 417 -8.82 8.03 17.89
N GLY A 418 -8.64 6.71 17.95
CA GLY A 418 -8.19 5.90 16.82
C GLY A 418 -9.28 5.62 15.78
N ILE A 419 -8.91 4.76 14.83
CA ILE A 419 -9.81 4.17 13.84
C ILE A 419 -10.81 3.24 14.55
N THR A 420 -12.08 3.35 14.17
CA THR A 420 -13.17 2.45 14.60
C THR A 420 -14.06 2.14 13.40
N GLU A 421 -14.86 1.08 13.49
CA GLU A 421 -15.85 0.72 12.46
C GLU A 421 -16.89 1.82 12.20
N ALA A 422 -17.11 2.72 13.17
CA ALA A 422 -18.01 3.87 13.01
C ALA A 422 -17.37 5.05 12.27
N ARG A 423 -16.02 5.06 12.12
CA ARG A 423 -15.25 6.20 11.62
C ARG A 423 -14.60 5.96 10.26
N ALA A 424 -14.14 4.75 9.99
CA ALA A 424 -13.48 4.44 8.72
C ALA A 424 -13.68 2.98 8.30
N ASN A 425 -13.83 2.77 6.99
CA ASN A 425 -13.83 1.43 6.38
C ASN A 425 -12.40 1.11 5.91
N VAL A 426 -11.64 0.39 6.72
CA VAL A 426 -10.24 -0.01 6.47
C VAL A 426 -10.00 -1.43 7.02
N GLY A 427 -8.84 -2.02 6.72
CA GLY A 427 -8.39 -3.26 7.35
C GLY A 427 -9.21 -4.52 7.00
N LEU A 428 -9.99 -4.49 5.92
CA LEU A 428 -10.91 -5.54 5.47
C LEU A 428 -12.09 -5.86 6.39
N ARG A 429 -12.44 -4.96 7.32
CA ARG A 429 -13.51 -5.22 8.31
C ARG A 429 -14.86 -5.58 7.68
N HIS A 430 -15.18 -4.97 6.53
CA HIS A 430 -16.42 -5.24 5.79
C HIS A 430 -16.23 -6.07 4.51
N ALA A 431 -14.98 -6.28 4.05
CA ALA A 431 -14.63 -6.88 2.76
C ALA A 431 -15.43 -6.31 1.55
N SER A 432 -15.91 -5.08 1.66
CA SER A 432 -16.75 -4.37 0.70
C SER A 432 -16.57 -2.86 0.86
N LEU A 433 -17.01 -2.11 -0.13
CA LEU A 433 -17.24 -0.68 -0.03
C LEU A 433 -18.52 -0.41 0.77
N LEU A 434 -18.57 0.75 1.42
CA LEU A 434 -19.76 1.27 2.09
C LEU A 434 -20.34 2.43 1.27
N ASP A 435 -21.63 2.67 1.45
CA ASP A 435 -22.31 3.83 0.86
C ASP A 435 -21.64 5.13 1.30
N VAL A 436 -21.64 6.13 0.43
CA VAL A 436 -20.91 7.38 0.68
C VAL A 436 -21.41 8.16 1.91
N ASP A 437 -22.68 7.99 2.28
CA ASP A 437 -23.30 8.59 3.47
C ASP A 437 -23.11 7.77 4.76
N ALA A 438 -22.38 6.65 4.73
CA ALA A 438 -22.05 5.88 5.93
C ALA A 438 -20.94 6.55 6.75
N LEU A 439 -20.81 6.18 8.02
CA LEU A 439 -19.70 6.57 8.92
C LEU A 439 -19.61 8.09 9.25
N PRO A 440 -20.69 8.74 9.74
CA PRO A 440 -20.67 10.17 10.09
C PRO A 440 -19.68 10.56 11.17
N GLU A 441 -19.28 9.64 12.04
CA GLU A 441 -18.27 9.92 13.07
C GLU A 441 -16.86 10.13 12.48
N GLY A 442 -16.65 9.73 11.23
CA GLY A 442 -15.41 9.92 10.48
C GLY A 442 -15.31 11.27 9.75
N ASP A 443 -16.30 12.16 9.89
CA ASP A 443 -16.33 13.46 9.19
C ASP A 443 -15.13 14.34 9.57
N SER A 444 -14.58 15.03 8.56
CA SER A 444 -13.54 16.04 8.76
C SER A 444 -14.05 17.26 9.54
N ALA A 445 -13.15 18.19 9.89
CA ALA A 445 -13.54 19.46 10.54
C ALA A 445 -14.55 20.27 9.71
N TRP A 446 -14.60 20.00 8.41
CA TRP A 446 -15.43 20.67 7.43
C TRP A 446 -16.68 19.85 7.09
N GLY A 447 -16.86 18.65 7.65
CA GLY A 447 -17.97 17.77 7.31
C GLY A 447 -17.77 16.95 6.03
N VAL A 448 -16.55 16.90 5.50
CA VAL A 448 -16.19 16.04 4.35
C VAL A 448 -16.07 14.61 4.85
N ARG A 449 -16.79 13.71 4.19
CA ARG A 449 -17.07 12.36 4.63
C ARG A 449 -16.11 11.35 4.00
N GLN A 450 -15.78 10.32 4.79
CA GLN A 450 -14.98 9.16 4.35
C GLN A 450 -13.65 9.54 3.70
N MET A 451 -12.99 10.59 4.21
CA MET A 451 -11.63 10.95 3.78
C MET A 451 -10.60 9.86 4.14
N ILE A 452 -10.93 8.96 5.05
CA ILE A 452 -10.09 7.86 5.50
C ILE A 452 -10.82 6.54 5.22
N GLY A 453 -10.22 5.68 4.39
CA GLY A 453 -10.75 4.39 3.99
C GLY A 453 -11.79 4.43 2.87
N ASN A 454 -12.52 3.33 2.74
CA ASN A 454 -13.46 3.02 1.66
C ASN A 454 -12.75 2.83 0.31
N VAL A 455 -12.31 3.90 -0.35
CA VAL A 455 -11.53 3.86 -1.60
C VAL A 455 -10.32 4.78 -1.50
N TRP A 456 -9.21 4.38 -2.10
CA TRP A 456 -8.16 5.35 -2.44
C TRP A 456 -8.76 6.46 -3.30
N GLU A 457 -8.27 7.69 -3.17
CA GLU A 457 -8.79 8.81 -3.94
C GLU A 457 -7.72 9.45 -4.82
N TRP A 458 -7.96 9.49 -6.13
CA TRP A 458 -7.12 10.22 -7.06
C TRP A 458 -7.09 11.72 -6.78
N THR A 459 -5.90 12.31 -6.87
CA THR A 459 -5.69 13.76 -6.88
C THR A 459 -5.15 14.22 -8.23
N SER A 460 -5.22 15.51 -8.53
CA SER A 460 -4.61 16.08 -9.75
C SER A 460 -3.07 16.11 -9.67
N SER A 461 -2.51 16.02 -8.46
CA SER A 461 -1.07 16.13 -8.20
C SER A 461 -0.28 14.96 -8.81
N THR A 462 0.74 15.31 -9.58
CA THR A 462 1.80 14.36 -9.95
C THR A 462 2.68 14.10 -8.73
N PHE A 463 3.05 12.85 -8.51
CA PHE A 463 3.89 12.45 -7.39
C PHE A 463 5.30 13.02 -7.59
N TYR A 464 5.62 14.05 -6.83
CA TYR A 464 6.93 14.70 -6.79
C TYR A 464 7.45 14.75 -5.35
N PRO A 465 8.79 14.86 -5.18
CA PRO A 465 9.38 15.04 -3.87
C PRO A 465 8.93 16.35 -3.24
N PHE A 466 8.72 16.34 -1.93
CA PHE A 466 8.58 17.58 -1.18
C PHE A 466 9.92 18.32 -1.06
N PRO A 467 9.91 19.63 -0.78
CA PRO A 467 11.12 20.41 -0.57
C PRO A 467 12.01 19.76 0.51
N GLY A 468 13.29 19.57 0.18
CA GLY A 468 14.25 18.95 1.09
C GLY A 468 14.12 17.42 1.20
N PHE A 469 13.41 16.76 0.29
CA PHE A 469 13.33 15.30 0.23
C PHE A 469 14.71 14.64 0.31
N VAL A 470 14.83 13.68 1.23
CA VAL A 470 15.99 12.79 1.35
C VAL A 470 15.45 11.37 1.47
N ILE A 471 16.06 10.46 0.72
CA ILE A 471 15.70 9.04 0.72
C ILE A 471 15.99 8.42 2.08
N ASP A 472 14.99 7.79 2.71
CA ASP A 472 15.17 7.06 3.96
C ASP A 472 16.01 5.79 3.75
N TYR A 473 17.05 5.61 4.57
CA TYR A 473 17.85 4.38 4.57
C TYR A 473 17.12 3.24 5.33
N PRO A 474 17.24 1.97 4.92
CA PRO A 474 17.98 1.45 3.76
C PRO A 474 17.17 1.32 2.46
N TYR A 475 15.86 1.59 2.47
CA TYR A 475 15.01 1.32 1.31
C TYR A 475 14.99 2.46 0.30
N ARG A 476 15.97 2.47 -0.59
CA ARG A 476 16.16 3.59 -1.51
C ARG A 476 15.07 3.74 -2.57
N GLU A 477 14.40 2.63 -2.86
CA GLU A 477 13.48 2.51 -3.96
C GLU A 477 12.01 2.73 -3.57
N GLN A 478 11.74 3.08 -2.31
CA GLN A 478 10.37 3.28 -1.86
C GLN A 478 9.67 4.42 -2.62
N SER A 479 10.27 5.60 -2.73
CA SER A 479 9.60 6.77 -3.32
C SER A 479 10.28 7.30 -4.57
N ALA A 480 11.61 7.47 -4.53
CA ALA A 480 12.34 8.20 -5.55
C ALA A 480 12.15 7.68 -7.00
N PRO A 481 12.10 6.36 -7.26
CA PRO A 481 11.90 5.85 -8.62
C PRO A 481 10.55 6.19 -9.25
N TRP A 482 9.56 6.58 -8.44
CA TRP A 482 8.17 6.76 -8.87
C TRP A 482 7.81 8.21 -9.12
N PHE A 483 8.75 9.14 -8.92
CA PHE A 483 8.51 10.57 -9.13
C PHE A 483 8.32 10.92 -10.61
N GLY A 484 7.41 11.85 -10.88
CA GLY A 484 7.13 12.40 -12.20
C GLY A 484 6.27 11.50 -13.11
N THR A 485 6.19 10.20 -12.84
CA THR A 485 5.40 9.24 -13.64
C THR A 485 4.06 8.88 -13.02
N ASN A 486 3.92 9.01 -11.70
CA ASN A 486 2.75 8.56 -10.96
C ASN A 486 1.89 9.74 -10.49
N LYS A 487 0.62 9.46 -10.20
CA LYS A 487 -0.30 10.41 -9.58
C LYS A 487 -0.48 10.06 -8.11
N VAL A 488 -0.66 11.09 -7.30
CA VAL A 488 -0.86 10.94 -5.86
C VAL A 488 -2.27 10.43 -5.58
N ALA A 489 -2.36 9.42 -4.74
CA ALA A 489 -3.60 8.88 -4.19
C ALA A 489 -3.60 8.98 -2.66
N ARG A 490 -4.76 9.29 -2.08
CA ARG A 490 -4.89 9.59 -0.64
C ARG A 490 -6.01 8.77 0.02
N GLY A 491 -6.00 8.73 1.35
CA GLY A 491 -7.11 8.22 2.18
C GLY A 491 -7.08 6.73 2.52
N GLY A 492 -6.49 5.86 1.70
CA GLY A 492 -6.60 4.41 1.89
C GLY A 492 -7.94 3.86 1.40
N CYS A 493 -8.01 2.55 1.16
CA CYS A 493 -9.24 1.86 0.79
C CYS A 493 -9.69 0.88 1.90
N PHE A 494 -10.82 0.19 1.66
CA PHE A 494 -11.36 -0.82 2.58
C PHE A 494 -10.37 -1.93 2.94
N ALA A 495 -9.36 -2.18 2.10
CA ALA A 495 -8.32 -3.17 2.30
C ALA A 495 -7.04 -2.62 2.93
N THR A 496 -6.88 -1.29 3.00
CA THR A 496 -5.66 -0.68 3.50
C THR A 496 -5.51 -0.90 5.01
N PRO A 497 -4.31 -1.22 5.52
CA PRO A 497 -4.09 -1.50 6.93
C PRO A 497 -4.20 -0.24 7.81
N ASP A 498 -4.85 -0.37 8.97
CA ASP A 498 -5.03 0.69 9.97
C ASP A 498 -3.71 1.39 10.38
N LEU A 499 -2.59 0.67 10.31
CA LEU A 499 -1.25 1.14 10.72
C LEU A 499 -0.67 2.19 9.77
N VAL A 500 -1.15 2.26 8.53
CA VAL A 500 -0.59 3.10 7.47
C VAL A 500 -1.46 4.32 7.22
N VAL A 501 -2.77 4.16 7.35
CA VAL A 501 -3.71 5.18 6.91
C VAL A 501 -3.64 6.40 7.81
N ARG A 502 -3.27 7.55 7.24
CA ARG A 502 -3.27 8.87 7.88
C ARG A 502 -3.68 9.92 6.87
N GLY A 503 -4.15 11.07 7.35
CA GLY A 503 -4.56 12.15 6.47
C GLY A 503 -3.41 12.79 5.71
N ASP A 504 -2.15 12.59 6.11
CA ASP A 504 -0.93 13.02 5.43
C ASP A 504 -0.17 11.88 4.72
N TYR A 505 -0.69 10.65 4.77
CA TYR A 505 -0.09 9.50 4.08
C TYR A 505 -0.19 9.63 2.56
N ARG A 506 0.94 9.54 1.86
CA ARG A 506 1.00 9.69 0.40
C ARG A 506 1.19 8.32 -0.25
N SER A 507 0.17 7.83 -0.95
CA SER A 507 0.34 6.76 -1.92
C SER A 507 0.46 7.32 -3.33
N PHE A 508 0.93 6.51 -4.26
CA PHE A 508 1.13 6.89 -5.65
C PHE A 508 0.92 5.70 -6.57
N TYR A 509 0.28 5.95 -7.71
CA TYR A 509 0.01 4.90 -8.69
C TYR A 509 0.15 5.45 -10.11
N HIS A 510 0.48 4.57 -11.05
CA HIS A 510 0.52 4.96 -12.45
C HIS A 510 -0.89 5.42 -12.87
N PRO A 511 -1.04 6.49 -13.68
CA PRO A 511 -2.36 7.03 -14.04
C PRO A 511 -3.33 6.01 -14.65
N SER A 512 -2.80 4.98 -15.31
CA SER A 512 -3.61 3.91 -15.92
C SER A 512 -3.98 2.76 -14.96
N SER A 513 -3.52 2.78 -13.71
CA SER A 513 -3.80 1.73 -12.74
C SER A 513 -5.26 1.78 -12.30
N ARG A 514 -5.99 0.68 -12.47
CA ARG A 514 -7.38 0.54 -12.00
C ARG A 514 -7.77 -0.87 -11.54
N ARG A 515 -6.99 -1.89 -11.92
CA ARG A 515 -7.29 -3.31 -11.64
C ARG A 515 -6.87 -3.71 -10.23
N GLU A 516 -5.78 -3.13 -9.75
CA GLU A 516 -5.02 -3.62 -8.61
C GLU A 516 -5.36 -2.89 -7.32
N LEU A 517 -6.33 -1.96 -7.39
CA LEU A 517 -6.58 -0.97 -6.36
C LEU A 517 -8.06 -0.65 -6.33
N ALA A 518 -8.67 -0.67 -5.14
CA ALA A 518 -9.97 -0.06 -4.94
C ALA A 518 -9.80 1.46 -4.86
N ILE A 519 -9.65 2.08 -6.04
CA ILE A 519 -9.40 3.51 -6.20
C ILE A 519 -10.56 4.19 -6.94
N GLY A 520 -11.03 5.28 -6.36
CA GLY A 520 -12.05 6.18 -6.87
C GLY A 520 -11.54 7.62 -6.81
N PHE A 521 -12.45 8.58 -6.69
CA PHE A 521 -12.10 9.99 -6.59
C PHE A 521 -13.27 10.83 -6.05
N ARG A 522 -12.94 12.02 -5.57
CA ARG A 522 -13.88 13.11 -5.33
C ARG A 522 -13.50 14.33 -6.17
N THR A 523 -14.39 15.30 -6.22
CA THR A 523 -14.24 16.47 -7.09
C THR A 523 -14.22 17.77 -6.31
N CYS A 524 -13.54 18.77 -6.85
CA CYS A 524 -13.71 20.17 -6.51
C CYS A 524 -14.51 20.90 -7.58
N ALA A 525 -15.17 21.99 -7.18
CA ALA A 525 -15.68 22.99 -8.12
C ALA A 525 -14.51 23.69 -8.86
N LEU A 526 -14.79 24.23 -10.05
CA LEU A 526 -13.83 24.95 -10.88
C LEU A 526 -13.38 26.28 -10.27
#